data_AF-A0A3A9S993-F1
#
_entry.id   AF-A0A3A9S993-F1
#
_cell.length_a   1.000
_cell.length_b   1.000
_cell.length_c   1.000
_cell.angle_alpha   90.00
_cell.angle_beta   90.00
_cell.angle_gamma   90.00
#
_symmetry.space_group_name_H-M   'P 1'
#
loop_
_entity.id
_entity.type
_entity.pdbx_description
1 polymer ?
#
loop_
_entity_poly.entity_id
_entity_poly.type
_entity_poly.pdbx_seq_one_letter_code
_entity_poly.pdbx_strand_id
1 'polypeptide(L)'
;MGKNSTYRSKKIWGIISAAALIIPMTACSDTYTDPNEPVNRIDEEITYGEDDLVTTPRKLLEASEETIKYAGLVEASGRYRYSYDHSFGAGSSYLDNGIKESYDGVITYSGRRDESGNTSSVLSGNIDYLHEIDMYDFQRITNSDGTERKDARYDYYRQSTEAGEEERFVFFGSGEICDKIDIEGILIPDISQAVVEDVLVIDDTIKIKMTGDMHFLTDAIGEKITGRKLISEAYYEFDANTRELKQVRVSGSDKNDQSRVNTIGSGQRNNNNSYTFEDIETEIFDLELVIENISNTPSEMIEIPDTVCENGNINNLILNDGEFKFGDTVSSPFNMESEASEVVGNIWTEVTTNIGKETCSVKEIQNALAEIAQNYGCDDVRTGYAAVGQDDLNGKYDTGVLLKYELLAEGNVKYVMVVPVIFTDNEASSNTCIALDGEDYVKVGYEGSMDFVHDCTPGCQYHAKYILMADGTVKEMYEEIKQGKISELEDETNLAVFPEEDRETLKSMAESLDIAQIAGIIRFGISEKDTEDVDPSGIGVNYEELEDTIKYHYVIDYDIGDKKVNEIKEQYSLDIITQKEKDNMISKKKLNVEEDEIEWMQIFDE
;
A
#
# COMPACT_ATOMS: atom_id res chain seq x y z
N MET A 1 46.30 64.45 19.37
CA MET A 1 47.48 63.85 18.70
C MET A 1 47.05 63.61 17.25
N GLY A 2 47.21 64.58 16.33
CA GLY A 2 48.42 64.86 15.52
C GLY A 2 48.40 63.95 14.29
N LYS A 3 48.41 64.37 13.01
CA LYS A 3 48.84 65.59 12.28
C LYS A 3 48.10 65.58 10.90
N ASN A 4 47.60 66.71 10.39
CA ASN A 4 48.11 67.57 9.27
C ASN A 4 48.45 66.81 7.95
N SER A 5 48.18 67.27 6.71
CA SER A 5 48.01 68.63 6.18
C SER A 5 47.40 68.69 4.76
N THR A 6 46.72 69.81 4.52
CA THR A 6 46.39 70.58 3.30
C THR A 6 47.36 70.60 2.10
N TYR A 7 46.82 70.87 0.88
CA TYR A 7 47.24 71.89 -0.13
C TYR A 7 46.26 71.86 -1.34
N ARG A 8 45.37 72.86 -1.57
CA ARG A 8 45.44 74.05 -2.50
C ARG A 8 46.01 73.75 -3.91
N SER A 9 45.59 74.31 -5.05
CA SER A 9 44.49 75.15 -5.59
C SER A 9 44.95 75.64 -6.99
N LYS A 10 44.00 76.03 -7.89
CA LYS A 10 44.14 76.96 -9.08
C LYS A 10 44.65 76.33 -10.40
N LYS A 11 44.16 76.60 -11.63
CA LYS A 11 43.51 77.74 -12.37
C LYS A 11 42.64 77.11 -13.51
N ILE A 12 41.38 77.49 -13.81
CA ILE A 12 40.76 78.64 -14.54
C ILE A 12 41.27 78.94 -15.97
N TRP A 13 40.29 79.02 -16.89
CA TRP A 13 40.15 79.71 -18.22
C TRP A 13 39.96 78.72 -19.40
N GLY A 14 38.94 78.81 -20.26
CA GLY A 14 38.02 79.92 -20.53
C GLY A 14 36.76 79.51 -21.32
N ILE A 15 35.92 80.52 -21.52
CA ILE A 15 34.53 80.56 -22.03
C ILE A 15 34.52 80.58 -23.58
N ILE A 16 33.48 80.00 -24.21
CA ILE A 16 32.55 80.64 -25.19
C ILE A 16 31.45 79.64 -25.65
N SER A 17 30.23 80.00 -25.26
CA SER A 17 28.91 79.97 -25.91
C SER A 17 28.72 79.30 -27.29
N ALA A 18 27.69 78.47 -27.44
CA ALA A 18 26.53 78.71 -28.33
C ALA A 18 25.48 77.58 -28.23
N ALA A 19 24.21 77.96 -28.35
CA ALA A 19 23.00 77.19 -28.09
C ALA A 19 22.66 76.12 -29.12
N ALA A 20 21.98 75.05 -28.69
CA ALA A 20 20.76 74.50 -29.29
C ALA A 20 20.22 73.29 -28.48
N LEU A 21 18.90 73.20 -28.40
CA LEU A 21 18.03 72.14 -27.89
C LEU A 21 18.68 70.79 -27.48
N ILE A 22 18.38 70.33 -26.26
CA ILE A 22 18.39 68.89 -25.92
C ILE A 22 16.96 68.50 -25.54
N ILE A 23 16.39 67.61 -26.35
CA ILE A 23 15.19 66.83 -26.07
C ILE A 23 15.56 65.84 -24.95
N PRO A 24 14.77 65.70 -23.87
CA PRO A 24 14.97 64.58 -22.96
C PRO A 24 14.62 63.29 -23.70
N MET A 25 15.65 62.56 -24.15
CA MET A 25 15.50 61.15 -24.48
C MET A 25 15.24 60.42 -23.15
N THR A 26 13.98 60.08 -22.92
CA THR A 26 13.61 58.97 -22.06
C THR A 26 14.32 57.75 -22.63
N ALA A 27 15.36 57.29 -21.95
CA ALA A 27 16.02 56.05 -22.30
C ALA A 27 14.98 54.93 -22.16
N CYS A 28 14.61 54.30 -23.28
CA CYS A 28 14.13 52.93 -23.26
C CYS A 28 15.21 52.12 -22.55
N SER A 29 14.93 51.67 -21.34
CA SER A 29 15.58 50.49 -20.81
C SER A 29 15.06 49.33 -21.65
N ASP A 30 15.79 48.98 -22.71
CA ASP A 30 15.64 47.68 -23.34
C ASP A 30 16.01 46.65 -22.26
N THR A 31 14.99 46.13 -21.58
CA THR A 31 15.10 44.89 -20.81
C THR A 31 15.50 43.82 -21.81
N TYR A 32 16.74 43.36 -21.69
CA TYR A 32 17.21 42.17 -22.37
C TYR A 32 16.45 40.98 -21.76
N THR A 33 15.29 40.67 -22.31
CA THR A 33 14.62 39.39 -22.10
C THR A 33 15.45 38.32 -22.79
N ASP A 34 15.79 37.26 -22.07
CA ASP A 34 16.32 36.05 -22.69
C ASP A 34 15.32 35.61 -23.78
N PRO A 35 15.74 35.41 -25.04
CA PRO A 35 14.83 35.01 -26.12
C PRO A 35 14.12 33.66 -25.88
N ASN A 36 14.44 32.94 -24.80
CA ASN A 36 13.79 31.70 -24.38
C ASN A 36 12.93 31.82 -23.12
N GLU A 37 12.76 32.99 -22.50
CA GLU A 37 11.78 33.14 -21.41
C GLU A 37 10.37 33.19 -22.01
N PRO A 38 9.44 32.29 -21.58
CA PRO A 38 8.08 32.30 -22.08
C PRO A 38 7.42 33.65 -21.76
N VAL A 39 6.95 34.34 -22.79
CA VAL A 39 6.22 35.61 -22.64
C VAL A 39 4.86 35.30 -22.03
N ASN A 40 4.60 35.80 -20.82
CA ASN A 40 3.32 35.60 -20.17
C ASN A 40 2.21 36.38 -20.90
N ARG A 41 1.29 35.67 -21.57
CA ARG A 41 0.18 36.24 -22.34
C ARG A 41 -1.10 36.45 -21.53
N ILE A 42 -1.03 36.37 -20.19
CA ILE A 42 -2.21 36.40 -19.31
C ILE A 42 -3.10 37.65 -19.48
N ASP A 43 -2.51 38.77 -19.91
CA ASP A 43 -3.20 40.05 -20.15
C ASP A 43 -3.32 40.40 -21.65
N GLU A 44 -2.98 39.49 -22.56
CA GLU A 44 -3.15 39.69 -24.01
C GLU A 44 -4.65 39.70 -24.36
N GLU A 45 -5.07 40.69 -25.15
CA GLU A 45 -6.46 40.81 -25.59
C GLU A 45 -6.81 39.71 -26.60
N ILE A 46 -7.90 39.00 -26.33
CA ILE A 46 -8.47 37.99 -27.21
C ILE A 46 -9.73 38.57 -27.83
N THR A 47 -9.81 38.57 -29.16
CA THR A 47 -11.03 38.93 -29.90
C THR A 47 -11.70 37.67 -30.45
N TYR A 48 -13.01 37.53 -30.24
CA TYR A 48 -13.75 36.33 -30.63
C TYR A 48 -15.23 36.62 -30.94
N GLY A 49 -15.89 35.66 -31.62
CA GLY A 49 -17.30 35.75 -32.01
C GLY A 49 -17.56 36.72 -33.16
N GLU A 50 -18.82 36.76 -33.64
CA GLU A 50 -19.23 37.64 -34.76
C GLU A 50 -19.29 39.14 -34.37
N ASP A 51 -19.39 39.44 -33.07
CA ASP A 51 -19.50 40.80 -32.52
C ASP A 51 -18.14 41.40 -32.09
N ASP A 52 -17.01 40.76 -32.43
CA ASP A 52 -15.66 41.16 -32.01
C ASP A 52 -15.57 41.39 -30.48
N LEU A 53 -16.11 40.46 -29.70
CA LEU A 53 -16.05 40.54 -28.24
C LEU A 53 -14.60 40.45 -27.77
N VAL A 54 -14.23 41.26 -26.78
CA VAL A 54 -12.86 41.32 -26.24
C VAL A 54 -12.80 40.82 -24.81
N THR A 55 -11.88 39.90 -24.53
CA THR A 55 -11.56 39.41 -23.18
C THR A 55 -10.03 39.23 -23.02
N THR A 56 -9.59 38.74 -21.87
CA THR A 56 -8.20 38.32 -21.62
C THR A 56 -8.20 36.96 -20.90
N PRO A 57 -7.12 36.16 -20.97
CA PRO A 57 -6.98 34.94 -20.18
C PRO A 57 -7.26 35.18 -18.70
N ARG A 58 -6.69 36.24 -18.11
CA ARG A 58 -6.93 36.65 -16.72
C ARG A 58 -8.42 36.73 -16.39
N LYS A 59 -9.19 37.47 -17.19
CA LYS A 59 -10.62 37.69 -16.94
C LYS A 59 -11.43 36.39 -17.00
N LEU A 60 -11.07 35.48 -17.91
CA LEU A 60 -11.73 34.18 -18.02
C LEU A 60 -11.44 33.31 -16.79
N LEU A 61 -10.18 33.24 -16.38
CA LEU A 61 -9.73 32.45 -15.23
C LEU A 61 -10.30 33.01 -13.90
N GLU A 62 -10.23 34.32 -13.68
CA GLU A 62 -10.79 34.97 -12.48
C GLU A 62 -12.33 34.83 -12.40
N ALA A 63 -13.03 34.95 -13.53
CA ALA A 63 -14.48 34.74 -13.57
C ALA A 63 -14.86 33.27 -13.30
N SER A 64 -14.05 32.32 -13.78
CA SER A 64 -14.23 30.89 -13.48
C SER A 64 -13.98 30.58 -12.01
N GLU A 65 -12.93 31.15 -11.42
CA GLU A 65 -12.66 31.05 -9.98
C GLU A 65 -13.88 31.50 -9.17
N GLU A 66 -14.39 32.71 -9.45
CA GLU A 66 -15.55 33.24 -8.73
C GLU A 66 -16.78 32.33 -8.90
N THR A 67 -17.01 31.85 -10.12
CA THR A 67 -18.14 30.96 -10.42
C THR A 67 -18.06 29.63 -9.65
N ILE A 68 -16.89 28.98 -9.64
CA ILE A 68 -16.70 27.69 -8.96
C ILE A 68 -16.75 27.87 -7.44
N LYS A 69 -16.06 28.88 -6.91
CA LYS A 69 -15.93 29.15 -5.47
C LYS A 69 -17.27 29.43 -4.78
N TYR A 70 -18.20 30.05 -5.50
CA TYR A 70 -19.54 30.40 -4.99
C TYR A 70 -20.65 29.49 -5.52
N ALA A 71 -20.33 28.46 -6.30
CA ALA A 71 -21.32 27.50 -6.76
C ALA A 71 -21.87 26.64 -5.61
N GLY A 72 -23.19 26.48 -5.57
CA GLY A 72 -23.87 25.53 -4.68
C GLY A 72 -23.67 24.07 -5.11
N LEU A 73 -23.37 23.84 -6.40
CA LEU A 73 -23.03 22.53 -6.95
C LEU A 73 -21.97 22.67 -8.06
N VAL A 74 -20.94 21.83 -8.02
CA VAL A 74 -19.94 21.64 -9.07
C VAL A 74 -19.83 20.14 -9.35
N GLU A 75 -20.07 19.74 -10.59
CA GLU A 75 -19.91 18.35 -11.03
C GLU A 75 -18.91 18.28 -12.19
N ALA A 76 -17.95 17.38 -12.06
CA ALA A 76 -16.95 17.11 -13.08
C ALA A 76 -16.76 15.61 -13.26
N SER A 77 -16.48 15.18 -14.49
CA SER A 77 -16.10 13.81 -14.81
C SER A 77 -14.78 13.83 -15.57
N GLY A 78 -14.00 12.76 -15.49
CA GLY A 78 -12.66 12.79 -16.03
C GLY A 78 -12.00 11.45 -16.18
N ARG A 79 -10.76 11.48 -16.67
CA ARG A 79 -9.93 10.30 -16.83
C ARG A 79 -8.50 10.61 -16.43
N TYR A 80 -7.96 9.79 -15.53
CA TYR A 80 -6.55 9.74 -15.18
C TYR A 80 -5.88 8.67 -16.03
N ARG A 81 -4.72 8.99 -16.61
CA ARG A 81 -3.85 8.03 -17.29
C ARG A 81 -2.40 8.27 -16.93
N TYR A 82 -1.69 7.18 -16.70
CA TYR A 82 -0.24 7.13 -16.66
C TYR A 82 0.24 5.99 -17.54
N SER A 83 1.36 6.20 -18.23
CA SER A 83 2.05 5.13 -18.94
C SER A 83 3.56 5.27 -18.81
N TYR A 84 4.21 4.19 -18.46
CA TYR A 84 5.66 4.00 -18.50
C TYR A 84 5.98 2.88 -19.49
N ASP A 85 6.94 3.12 -20.37
CA ASP A 85 7.51 2.13 -21.28
C ASP A 85 9.03 2.26 -21.22
N HIS A 86 9.70 1.20 -20.74
CA HIS A 86 11.14 1.06 -20.77
C HIS A 86 11.52 -0.08 -21.69
N SER A 87 12.12 0.29 -22.81
CA SER A 87 12.65 -0.64 -23.79
C SER A 87 14.17 -0.64 -23.70
N PHE A 88 14.77 -1.81 -23.43
CA PHE A 88 16.22 -1.96 -23.35
C PHE A 88 16.71 -3.25 -24.01
N GLY A 89 17.81 -3.17 -24.76
CA GLY A 89 18.34 -4.35 -25.45
C GLY A 89 19.30 -4.05 -26.59
N ALA A 90 19.81 -5.11 -27.21
CA ALA A 90 20.61 -4.99 -28.43
C ALA A 90 19.67 -4.91 -29.63
N GLY A 91 19.61 -3.75 -30.29
CA GLY A 91 18.68 -3.37 -31.37
C GLY A 91 18.79 -4.16 -32.68
N SER A 92 18.89 -5.48 -32.60
CA SER A 92 18.75 -6.43 -33.71
C SER A 92 17.50 -7.28 -33.52
N SER A 93 16.32 -6.66 -33.62
CA SER A 93 15.00 -7.22 -33.97
C SER A 93 14.51 -8.53 -33.32
N TYR A 94 15.16 -9.05 -32.29
CA TYR A 94 14.86 -10.36 -31.69
C TYR A 94 15.09 -10.41 -30.18
N LEU A 95 15.42 -9.29 -29.53
CA LEU A 95 15.92 -9.22 -28.16
C LEU A 95 15.52 -7.90 -27.47
N ASP A 96 14.26 -7.51 -27.61
CA ASP A 96 13.74 -6.31 -26.98
C ASP A 96 13.18 -6.72 -25.61
N ASN A 97 13.90 -6.42 -24.54
CA ASN A 97 13.32 -6.51 -23.20
C ASN A 97 12.51 -5.25 -22.96
N GLY A 98 11.39 -5.42 -22.28
CA GLY A 98 10.44 -4.35 -22.03
C GLY A 98 9.89 -4.42 -20.62
N ILE A 99 9.80 -3.26 -19.97
CA ILE A 99 8.94 -3.08 -18.80
C ILE A 99 7.88 -2.07 -19.21
N LYS A 100 6.61 -2.43 -19.02
CA LYS A 100 5.49 -1.54 -19.24
C LYS A 100 4.66 -1.45 -17.98
N GLU A 101 4.26 -0.24 -17.64
CA GLU A 101 3.37 0.02 -16.53
C GLU A 101 2.34 1.05 -16.97
N SER A 102 1.08 0.83 -16.65
CA SER A 102 0.03 1.80 -16.96
C SER A 102 -1.02 1.84 -15.88
N TYR A 103 -1.50 3.05 -15.60
CA TYR A 103 -2.68 3.31 -14.81
C TYR A 103 -3.69 3.98 -15.72
N ASP A 104 -4.94 3.53 -15.69
CA ASP A 104 -6.00 4.13 -16.49
C ASP A 104 -7.31 4.05 -15.70
N GLY A 105 -7.96 5.18 -15.48
CA GLY A 105 -9.19 5.19 -14.72
C GLY A 105 -10.06 6.39 -14.92
N VAL A 106 -11.36 6.18 -14.71
CA VAL A 106 -12.38 7.23 -14.75
C VAL A 106 -12.56 7.80 -13.35
N ILE A 107 -12.70 9.11 -13.27
CA ILE A 107 -12.98 9.82 -12.02
C ILE A 107 -14.25 10.66 -12.17
N THR A 108 -14.97 10.84 -11.07
CA THR A 108 -16.14 11.72 -10.99
C THR A 108 -16.09 12.53 -9.70
N TYR A 109 -16.49 13.79 -9.76
CA TYR A 109 -16.47 14.72 -8.64
C TYR A 109 -17.84 15.37 -8.48
N SER A 110 -18.30 15.48 -7.24
CA SER A 110 -19.46 16.29 -6.88
C SER A 110 -19.10 17.13 -5.65
N GLY A 111 -18.98 18.43 -5.83
CA GLY A 111 -18.80 19.42 -4.76
C GLY A 111 -20.10 20.18 -4.50
N ARG A 112 -20.44 20.38 -3.23
CA ARG A 112 -21.70 20.99 -2.78
C ARG A 112 -21.46 22.06 -1.73
N ARG A 113 -22.25 23.13 -1.81
CA ARG A 113 -22.31 24.19 -0.79
C ARG A 113 -23.74 24.45 -0.36
N ASP A 114 -23.97 24.46 0.94
CA ASP A 114 -25.28 24.76 1.52
C ASP A 114 -25.52 26.28 1.69
N GLU A 115 -26.71 26.66 2.19
CA GLU A 115 -27.06 28.08 2.41
C GLU A 115 -26.18 28.78 3.45
N SER A 116 -25.55 28.03 4.35
CA SER A 116 -24.67 28.54 5.40
C SER A 116 -23.22 28.66 4.94
N GLY A 117 -22.90 28.19 3.72
CA GLY A 117 -21.56 28.14 3.18
C GLY A 117 -20.73 26.94 3.64
N ASN A 118 -21.34 25.94 4.26
CA ASN A 118 -20.67 24.66 4.53
C ASN A 118 -20.41 23.95 3.20
N THR A 119 -19.28 23.25 3.10
CA THR A 119 -18.88 22.53 1.89
C THR A 119 -18.87 21.03 2.14
N SER A 120 -19.32 20.23 1.17
CA SER A 120 -19.08 18.80 1.13
C SER A 120 -18.73 18.39 -0.29
N SER A 121 -17.85 17.41 -0.44
CA SER A 121 -17.47 16.89 -1.74
C SER A 121 -17.19 15.41 -1.67
N VAL A 122 -17.46 14.72 -2.78
CA VAL A 122 -17.00 13.35 -3.03
C VAL A 122 -16.24 13.32 -4.35
N LEU A 123 -15.05 12.73 -4.31
CA LEU A 123 -14.29 12.31 -5.49
C LEU A 123 -14.34 10.79 -5.55
N SER A 124 -14.93 10.26 -6.61
CA SER A 124 -14.95 8.83 -6.88
C SER A 124 -14.00 8.49 -8.02
N GLY A 125 -13.31 7.37 -7.94
CA GLY A 125 -12.44 6.87 -9.02
C GLY A 125 -12.53 5.36 -9.20
N ASN A 126 -12.27 4.91 -10.41
CA ASN A 126 -12.09 3.50 -10.76
C ASN A 126 -10.85 3.38 -11.65
N ILE A 127 -9.78 2.80 -11.11
CA ILE A 127 -8.44 2.77 -11.68
C ILE A 127 -8.04 1.33 -11.96
N ASP A 128 -7.66 1.06 -13.20
CA ASP A 128 -7.02 -0.17 -13.62
C ASP A 128 -5.50 0.05 -13.68
N TYR A 129 -4.74 -0.92 -13.16
CA TYR A 129 -3.29 -1.00 -13.23
C TYR A 129 -2.86 -2.25 -13.99
N LEU A 130 -1.85 -2.08 -14.84
CA LEU A 130 -1.21 -3.15 -15.60
C LEU A 130 0.30 -2.98 -15.52
N HIS A 131 1.00 -4.04 -15.15
CA HIS A 131 2.45 -4.12 -15.23
C HIS A 131 2.86 -5.38 -16.01
N GLU A 132 3.68 -5.18 -17.04
CA GLU A 132 4.15 -6.22 -17.93
C GLU A 132 5.67 -6.20 -17.98
N ILE A 133 6.27 -7.37 -17.75
CA ILE A 133 7.70 -7.62 -17.91
C ILE A 133 7.88 -8.62 -19.04
N ASP A 134 8.61 -8.21 -20.07
CA ASP A 134 9.11 -9.07 -21.14
C ASP A 134 10.64 -9.14 -21.03
N MET A 135 11.17 -10.26 -20.55
CA MET A 135 12.60 -10.48 -20.38
C MET A 135 13.08 -11.72 -21.12
N TYR A 136 13.98 -11.50 -22.08
CA TYR A 136 14.68 -12.53 -22.83
C TYR A 136 16.08 -12.77 -22.22
N ASP A 137 16.23 -13.84 -21.43
CA ASP A 137 17.53 -14.23 -20.89
C ASP A 137 18.35 -15.04 -21.92
N PHE A 138 19.57 -14.58 -22.22
CA PHE A 138 20.52 -15.27 -23.11
C PHE A 138 21.05 -16.61 -22.56
N GLN A 139 20.94 -16.87 -21.25
CA GLN A 139 21.55 -18.03 -20.61
C GLN A 139 20.56 -19.12 -20.22
N ARG A 140 19.24 -18.86 -20.24
CA ARG A 140 18.20 -19.82 -19.88
C ARG A 140 16.99 -19.68 -20.80
N ILE A 141 16.55 -20.81 -21.37
CA ILE A 141 15.30 -20.93 -22.12
C ILE A 141 14.14 -20.90 -21.12
N THR A 142 13.97 -19.78 -20.42
CA THR A 142 12.87 -19.54 -19.50
C THR A 142 12.50 -18.07 -19.68
N ASN A 143 11.47 -17.81 -20.47
CA ASN A 143 10.80 -16.52 -20.46
C ASN A 143 10.24 -16.32 -19.06
N SER A 144 10.67 -15.29 -18.35
CA SER A 144 9.96 -14.79 -17.19
C SER A 144 8.99 -13.71 -17.67
N ASP A 145 7.96 -14.13 -18.40
CA ASP A 145 6.86 -13.26 -18.77
C ASP A 145 5.99 -13.08 -17.53
N GLY A 146 5.97 -11.87 -16.98
CA GLY A 146 5.16 -11.51 -15.82
C GLY A 146 4.12 -10.49 -16.24
N THR A 147 2.84 -10.78 -16.02
CA THR A 147 1.77 -9.78 -16.14
C THR A 147 1.04 -9.68 -14.81
N GLU A 148 1.13 -8.52 -14.19
CA GLU A 148 0.37 -8.17 -12.99
C GLU A 148 -0.77 -7.23 -13.39
N ARG A 149 -1.96 -7.48 -12.83
CA ARG A 149 -3.13 -6.63 -13.01
C ARG A 149 -3.74 -6.35 -11.65
N LYS A 150 -4.11 -5.10 -11.42
CA LYS A 150 -4.83 -4.66 -10.23
C LYS A 150 -5.96 -3.74 -10.66
N ASP A 151 -7.04 -3.77 -9.91
CA ASP A 151 -8.11 -2.79 -9.99
C ASP A 151 -8.34 -2.18 -8.62
N ALA A 152 -8.80 -0.94 -8.62
CA ALA A 152 -9.22 -0.29 -7.41
C ALA A 152 -10.29 0.75 -7.68
N ARG A 153 -11.25 0.82 -6.77
CA ARG A 153 -12.33 1.81 -6.78
C ARG A 153 -12.25 2.59 -5.49
N TYR A 154 -12.40 3.90 -5.52
CA TYR A 154 -12.31 4.69 -4.30
C TYR A 154 -13.31 5.84 -4.28
N ASP A 155 -13.66 6.25 -3.08
CA ASP A 155 -14.44 7.44 -2.76
C ASP A 155 -13.71 8.25 -1.69
N TYR A 156 -13.41 9.52 -1.99
CA TYR A 156 -12.83 10.48 -1.08
C TYR A 156 -13.84 11.57 -0.73
N TYR A 157 -14.29 11.55 0.51
CA TYR A 157 -15.21 12.52 1.09
C TYR A 157 -14.44 13.60 1.83
N ARG A 158 -14.83 14.85 1.63
CA ARG A 158 -14.36 16.02 2.40
C ARG A 158 -15.55 16.87 2.77
N GLN A 159 -15.67 17.25 4.03
CA GLN A 159 -16.72 18.13 4.53
C GLN A 159 -16.09 19.20 5.41
N SER A 160 -16.46 20.46 5.20
CA SER A 160 -16.08 21.57 6.08
C SER A 160 -17.33 22.29 6.56
N THR A 161 -17.52 22.32 7.87
CA THR A 161 -18.63 23.01 8.54
C THR A 161 -18.13 23.98 9.61
N GLU A 162 -19.01 24.76 10.22
CA GLU A 162 -18.65 25.56 11.42
C GLU A 162 -18.08 24.71 12.58
N ALA A 163 -18.44 23.41 12.65
CA ALA A 163 -17.97 22.51 13.70
C ALA A 163 -16.54 21.99 13.45
N GLY A 164 -16.05 22.05 12.21
CA GLY A 164 -14.74 21.55 11.80
C GLY A 164 -14.73 20.93 10.41
N GLU A 165 -13.57 20.39 10.04
CA GLU A 165 -13.36 19.61 8.82
C GLU A 165 -13.39 18.12 9.13
N GLU A 166 -14.04 17.35 8.28
CA GLU A 166 -14.09 15.90 8.30
C GLU A 166 -13.70 15.35 6.92
N GLU A 167 -12.85 14.33 6.91
CA GLU A 167 -12.44 13.62 5.70
C GLU A 167 -12.66 12.12 5.86
N ARG A 168 -12.98 11.45 4.75
CA ARG A 168 -13.01 9.99 4.70
C ARG A 168 -12.50 9.49 3.36
N PHE A 169 -11.60 8.52 3.39
CA PHE A 169 -11.12 7.82 2.20
C PHE A 169 -11.53 6.35 2.30
N VAL A 170 -12.26 5.87 1.31
CA VAL A 170 -12.72 4.49 1.22
C VAL A 170 -12.28 3.95 -0.12
N PHE A 171 -11.61 2.80 -0.15
CA PHE A 171 -11.26 2.14 -1.40
C PHE A 171 -11.62 0.65 -1.37
N PHE A 172 -11.85 0.08 -2.52
CA PHE A 172 -12.11 -1.33 -2.78
C PHE A 172 -11.02 -1.82 -3.73
N GLY A 173 -10.51 -3.02 -3.52
CA GLY A 173 -9.37 -3.55 -4.28
C GLY A 173 -8.04 -3.04 -3.74
N SER A 174 -7.16 -2.58 -4.62
CA SER A 174 -5.77 -2.23 -4.26
C SER A 174 -5.61 -0.75 -3.84
N GLY A 175 -5.43 -0.48 -2.54
CA GLY A 175 -5.24 0.90 -2.02
C GLY A 175 -3.96 1.59 -2.49
N GLU A 176 -3.01 0.85 -3.05
CA GLU A 176 -1.73 1.36 -3.56
C GLU A 176 -1.83 2.20 -4.85
N ILE A 177 -2.91 2.04 -5.62
CA ILE A 177 -3.10 2.70 -6.91
C ILE A 177 -4.14 3.84 -6.85
N CYS A 178 -4.58 4.20 -5.64
CA CYS A 178 -5.59 5.23 -5.38
C CYS A 178 -5.05 6.34 -4.49
N ASP A 179 -5.51 7.57 -4.73
CA ASP A 179 -5.24 8.70 -3.84
C ASP A 179 -6.29 9.83 -4.01
N LYS A 180 -6.18 10.83 -3.14
CA LYS A 180 -6.94 12.07 -3.14
C LYS A 180 -6.51 12.98 -4.31
N ILE A 181 -7.48 13.67 -4.91
CA ILE A 181 -7.24 14.73 -5.89
C ILE A 181 -8.13 15.93 -5.50
N ASP A 182 -7.53 17.10 -5.30
CA ASP A 182 -8.27 18.35 -5.10
C ASP A 182 -8.74 18.89 -6.46
N ILE A 183 -9.91 18.42 -6.88
CA ILE A 183 -10.51 18.81 -8.15
C ILE A 183 -10.73 20.32 -8.24
N GLU A 184 -11.21 20.96 -7.17
CA GLU A 184 -11.41 22.42 -7.19
C GLU A 184 -10.08 23.18 -7.29
N GLY A 185 -9.02 22.68 -6.66
CA GLY A 185 -7.67 23.22 -6.81
C GLY A 185 -7.12 23.11 -8.25
N ILE A 186 -7.53 22.10 -9.00
CA ILE A 186 -7.17 21.95 -10.43
C ILE A 186 -8.02 22.88 -11.31
N LEU A 187 -9.33 22.96 -11.03
CA LEU A 187 -10.25 23.80 -11.79
C LEU A 187 -10.00 25.31 -11.58
N ILE A 188 -9.40 25.68 -10.44
CA ILE A 188 -9.07 27.06 -10.05
C ILE A 188 -7.54 27.23 -10.02
N PRO A 189 -6.90 27.59 -11.15
CA PRO A 189 -5.45 27.72 -11.18
C PRO A 189 -4.95 28.92 -10.38
N ASP A 190 -3.79 28.77 -9.72
CA ASP A 190 -3.05 29.91 -9.16
C ASP A 190 -2.35 30.68 -10.28
N ILE A 191 -3.06 31.66 -10.82
CA ILE A 191 -2.57 32.55 -11.88
C ILE A 191 -1.41 33.48 -11.45
N SER A 192 -1.01 33.47 -10.17
CA SER A 192 0.16 34.24 -9.70
C SER A 192 1.48 33.53 -9.94
N GLN A 193 1.46 32.20 -10.11
CA GLN A 193 2.65 31.35 -10.27
C GLN A 193 2.83 30.84 -11.70
N ALA A 194 1.73 30.65 -12.43
CA ALA A 194 1.76 30.07 -13.77
C ALA A 194 1.96 31.10 -14.90
N VAL A 195 2.53 30.64 -16.02
CA VAL A 195 2.73 31.43 -17.24
C VAL A 195 1.74 30.99 -18.29
N VAL A 196 0.96 31.94 -18.84
CA VAL A 196 0.15 31.66 -20.03
C VAL A 196 1.05 31.71 -21.25
N GLU A 197 1.33 30.54 -21.85
CA GLU A 197 2.22 30.39 -23.01
C GLU A 197 1.49 30.73 -24.31
N ASP A 198 0.26 30.22 -24.46
CA ASP A 198 -0.50 30.31 -25.70
C ASP A 198 -2.00 30.41 -25.43
N VAL A 199 -2.70 31.03 -26.39
CA VAL A 199 -4.16 31.18 -26.38
C VAL A 199 -4.67 30.92 -27.78
N LEU A 200 -5.58 29.95 -27.90
CA LEU A 200 -6.12 29.51 -29.17
C LEU A 200 -7.64 29.69 -29.17
N VAL A 201 -8.15 30.45 -30.15
CA VAL A 201 -9.58 30.59 -30.40
C VAL A 201 -9.94 29.75 -31.63
N ILE A 202 -10.73 28.70 -31.44
CA ILE A 202 -11.24 27.86 -32.52
C ILE A 202 -12.75 27.81 -32.39
N ASP A 203 -13.45 28.29 -33.42
CA ASP A 203 -14.91 28.34 -33.47
C ASP A 203 -15.49 28.99 -32.20
N ASP A 204 -16.32 28.24 -31.45
CA ASP A 204 -16.96 28.66 -30.20
C ASP A 204 -16.14 28.28 -28.94
N THR A 205 -14.83 28.02 -29.06
CA THR A 205 -13.97 27.59 -27.95
C THR A 205 -12.72 28.45 -27.81
N ILE A 206 -12.41 28.84 -26.57
CA ILE A 206 -11.17 29.52 -26.19
C ILE A 206 -10.34 28.54 -25.35
N LYS A 207 -9.15 28.18 -25.83
CA LYS A 207 -8.21 27.29 -25.11
C LYS A 207 -7.02 28.10 -24.63
N ILE A 208 -6.70 27.97 -23.35
CA ILE A 208 -5.57 28.65 -22.69
C ILE A 208 -4.55 27.59 -22.30
N LYS A 209 -3.32 27.69 -22.79
CA LYS A 209 -2.21 26.82 -22.40
C LYS A 209 -1.36 27.49 -21.32
N MET A 210 -1.19 26.81 -20.20
CA MET A 210 -0.37 27.23 -19.08
C MET A 210 0.86 26.33 -18.96
N THR A 211 2.03 26.93 -18.73
CA THR A 211 3.31 26.25 -18.47
C THR A 211 4.09 26.99 -17.38
N GLY A 212 5.25 26.45 -16.98
CA GLY A 212 6.11 27.04 -15.95
C GLY A 212 6.05 26.29 -14.62
N ASP A 213 6.03 27.02 -13.50
CA ASP A 213 5.89 26.41 -12.17
C ASP A 213 4.46 25.90 -11.97
N MET A 214 4.33 24.58 -11.91
CA MET A 214 3.06 23.85 -11.77
C MET A 214 2.88 23.27 -10.37
N HIS A 215 3.61 23.78 -9.36
CA HIS A 215 3.53 23.25 -8.00
C HIS A 215 2.11 23.20 -7.44
N PHE A 216 1.28 24.21 -7.74
CA PHE A 216 -0.13 24.20 -7.32
C PHE A 216 -0.94 23.02 -7.87
N LEU A 217 -0.63 22.52 -9.09
CA LEU A 217 -1.27 21.33 -9.65
C LEU A 217 -0.68 20.06 -9.06
N THR A 218 0.64 20.01 -8.83
CA THR A 218 1.26 18.85 -8.19
C THR A 218 0.80 18.68 -6.75
N ASP A 219 0.53 19.78 -6.04
CA ASP A 219 0.03 19.79 -4.66
C ASP A 219 -1.45 19.40 -4.60
N ALA A 220 -2.22 19.71 -5.65
CA ALA A 220 -3.62 19.28 -5.79
C ALA A 220 -3.76 17.78 -6.09
N ILE A 221 -2.68 17.08 -6.44
CA ILE A 221 -2.68 15.66 -6.78
C ILE A 221 -1.94 14.87 -5.69
N GLY A 222 -2.62 13.89 -5.09
CA GLY A 222 -2.10 13.08 -3.99
C GLY A 222 -0.76 12.40 -4.29
N GLU A 223 0.02 12.13 -3.24
CA GLU A 223 1.40 11.65 -3.36
C GLU A 223 1.54 10.26 -3.98
N LYS A 224 0.53 9.42 -3.85
CA LYS A 224 0.45 8.07 -4.41
C LYS A 224 0.03 8.07 -5.88
N ILE A 225 -0.40 9.19 -6.47
CA ILE A 225 -0.71 9.26 -7.90
C ILE A 225 0.59 9.22 -8.71
N THR A 226 0.80 8.11 -9.41
CA THR A 226 1.95 7.88 -10.27
C THR A 226 2.05 8.95 -11.37
N GLY A 227 3.27 9.39 -11.68
CA GLY A 227 3.51 10.40 -12.72
C GLY A 227 3.18 11.85 -12.33
N ARG A 228 2.66 12.15 -11.13
CA ARG A 228 2.35 13.54 -10.73
C ARG A 228 3.53 14.51 -10.87
N LYS A 229 4.76 14.02 -10.73
CA LYS A 229 6.00 14.82 -10.85
C LYS A 229 6.31 15.23 -12.29
N LEU A 230 5.66 14.61 -13.28
CA LEU A 230 5.85 14.89 -14.69
C LEU A 230 5.06 16.12 -15.14
N ILE A 231 4.10 16.58 -14.34
CA ILE A 231 3.19 17.67 -14.70
C ILE A 231 3.99 18.91 -15.09
N SER A 232 3.81 19.33 -16.34
CA SER A 232 4.55 20.44 -16.95
C SER A 232 3.64 21.45 -17.63
N GLU A 233 2.41 21.05 -17.96
CA GLU A 233 1.46 21.90 -18.66
C GLU A 233 0.01 21.64 -18.25
N ALA A 234 -0.83 22.67 -18.42
CA ALA A 234 -2.26 22.59 -18.24
C ALA A 234 -3.00 23.35 -19.34
N TYR A 235 -4.16 22.85 -19.75
CA TYR A 235 -5.04 23.46 -20.73
C TYR A 235 -6.39 23.74 -20.09
N TYR A 236 -6.89 24.96 -20.24
CA TYR A 236 -8.21 25.39 -19.79
C TYR A 236 -9.05 25.76 -21.01
N GLU A 237 -10.19 25.08 -21.21
CA GLU A 237 -11.08 25.30 -22.34
C GLU A 237 -12.39 25.96 -21.89
N PHE A 238 -12.72 27.08 -22.53
CA PHE A 238 -13.90 27.88 -22.26
C PHE A 238 -14.85 27.89 -23.47
N ASP A 239 -16.15 27.89 -23.20
CA ASP A 239 -17.15 28.24 -24.20
C ASP A 239 -17.06 29.73 -24.51
N ALA A 240 -16.86 30.10 -25.76
CA ALA A 240 -16.67 31.49 -26.15
C ALA A 240 -17.94 32.34 -25.89
N ASN A 241 -19.13 31.75 -26.05
CA ASN A 241 -20.40 32.45 -25.96
C ASN A 241 -20.81 32.69 -24.50
N THR A 242 -20.72 31.68 -23.64
CA THR A 242 -21.08 31.77 -22.22
C THR A 242 -19.92 32.21 -21.34
N ARG A 243 -18.68 32.04 -21.80
CA ARG A 243 -17.42 32.23 -21.05
C ARG A 243 -17.26 31.26 -19.87
N GLU A 244 -18.05 30.20 -19.84
CA GLU A 244 -17.95 29.17 -18.82
C GLU A 244 -16.81 28.22 -19.15
N LEU A 245 -16.06 27.82 -18.12
CA LEU A 245 -15.09 26.74 -18.22
C LEU A 245 -15.83 25.44 -18.55
N LYS A 246 -15.32 24.68 -19.52
CA LYS A 246 -15.89 23.40 -19.99
C LYS A 246 -14.98 22.23 -19.69
N GLN A 247 -13.66 22.44 -19.77
CA GLN A 247 -12.70 21.37 -19.61
C GLN A 247 -11.36 21.89 -19.06
N VAL A 248 -10.71 21.06 -18.26
CA VAL A 248 -9.32 21.24 -17.82
C VAL A 248 -8.54 19.97 -18.13
N ARG A 249 -7.34 20.10 -18.67
CA ARG A 249 -6.42 18.98 -18.90
C ARG A 249 -5.06 19.29 -18.33
N VAL A 250 -4.55 18.45 -17.45
CA VAL A 250 -3.22 18.53 -16.86
C VAL A 250 -2.37 17.40 -17.41
N SER A 251 -1.19 17.71 -17.95
CA SER A 251 -0.36 16.68 -18.59
C SER A 251 1.14 16.93 -18.44
N GLY A 252 1.88 15.86 -18.65
CA GLY A 252 3.33 15.83 -18.54
C GLY A 252 3.92 14.63 -19.24
N SER A 253 5.15 14.75 -19.72
CA SER A 253 5.88 13.61 -20.26
C SER A 253 7.37 13.79 -20.08
N ASP A 254 8.07 12.70 -19.77
CA ASP A 254 9.53 12.64 -19.80
C ASP A 254 9.98 11.54 -20.76
N LYS A 255 11.12 11.77 -21.42
CA LYS A 255 11.73 10.79 -22.30
C LYS A 255 13.24 10.80 -22.12
N ASN A 256 13.75 9.69 -21.61
CA ASN A 256 15.18 9.45 -21.42
C ASN A 256 15.66 8.47 -22.50
N ASP A 257 16.53 8.93 -23.40
CA ASP A 257 17.14 8.08 -24.42
C ASP A 257 18.65 8.01 -24.17
N GLN A 258 19.09 6.89 -23.59
CA GLN A 258 20.50 6.62 -23.30
C GLN A 258 21.14 5.68 -24.32
N SER A 259 20.52 5.48 -25.48
CA SER A 259 20.96 4.53 -26.49
C SER A 259 22.41 4.76 -26.92
N ARG A 260 23.22 3.68 -26.95
CA ARG A 260 24.65 3.74 -27.29
C ARG A 260 24.96 2.84 -28.47
N VAL A 261 25.70 3.37 -29.43
CA VAL A 261 26.26 2.56 -30.52
C VAL A 261 27.55 1.90 -30.07
N ASN A 262 27.50 0.59 -29.80
CA ASN A 262 28.69 -0.19 -29.49
C ASN A 262 29.28 -0.76 -30.79
N THR A 263 30.44 -0.26 -31.17
CA THR A 263 31.23 -0.83 -32.27
C THR A 263 32.26 -1.79 -31.71
N ILE A 264 32.02 -3.09 -31.82
CA ILE A 264 33.02 -4.09 -31.46
C ILE A 264 34.07 -4.12 -32.58
N GLY A 265 35.22 -3.50 -32.34
CA GLY A 265 36.39 -3.62 -33.20
C GLY A 265 36.96 -5.04 -33.12
N SER A 266 36.59 -5.91 -34.04
CA SER A 266 37.20 -7.24 -34.12
C SER A 266 38.59 -7.14 -34.72
N GLY A 267 39.61 -7.40 -33.89
CA GLY A 267 40.92 -7.78 -34.39
C GLY A 267 40.76 -9.03 -35.27
N GLN A 268 41.08 -8.88 -36.56
CA GLN A 268 41.14 -9.94 -37.57
C GLN A 268 39.81 -10.63 -37.96
N ARG A 269 38.92 -9.90 -38.65
CA ARG A 269 38.27 -10.26 -39.93
C ARG A 269 37.20 -9.22 -40.23
N ASN A 270 37.14 -8.72 -41.47
CA ASN A 270 36.37 -7.57 -41.94
C ASN A 270 34.83 -7.66 -41.81
N ASN A 271 34.28 -7.87 -40.61
CA ASN A 271 32.86 -7.67 -40.31
C ASN A 271 32.77 -6.68 -39.14
N ASN A 272 32.58 -5.39 -39.45
CA ASN A 272 32.17 -4.39 -38.47
C ASN A 272 30.69 -4.62 -38.17
N ASN A 273 30.37 -5.50 -37.23
CA ASN A 273 29.03 -5.52 -36.67
C ASN A 273 28.99 -4.45 -35.57
N SER A 274 28.45 -3.28 -35.90
CA SER A 274 27.97 -2.34 -34.89
C SER A 274 26.61 -2.82 -34.41
N TYR A 275 26.44 -2.92 -33.09
CA TYR A 275 25.12 -3.12 -32.49
C TYR A 275 24.78 -1.86 -31.71
N THR A 276 23.56 -1.36 -31.88
CA THR A 276 23.02 -0.30 -31.04
C THR A 276 22.44 -0.98 -29.80
N PHE A 277 22.86 -0.54 -28.62
CA PHE A 277 22.14 -0.84 -27.39
C PHE A 277 21.12 0.28 -27.22
N GLU A 278 19.84 -0.08 -27.27
CA GLU A 278 18.74 0.85 -27.01
C GLU A 278 18.42 0.79 -25.52
N ASP A 279 18.18 1.96 -24.94
CA ASP A 279 17.80 2.15 -23.54
C ASP A 279 16.94 3.40 -23.50
N ILE A 280 15.64 3.19 -23.70
CA ILE A 280 14.65 4.25 -23.92
C ILE A 280 13.57 4.09 -22.86
N GLU A 281 13.46 5.09 -21.99
CA GLU A 281 12.39 5.22 -21.01
C GLU A 281 11.46 6.35 -21.47
N THR A 282 10.16 6.08 -21.49
CA THR A 282 9.12 7.08 -21.77
C THR A 282 8.08 7.03 -20.68
N GLU A 283 7.84 8.17 -20.04
CA GLU A 283 6.79 8.36 -19.03
C GLU A 283 5.79 9.42 -19.50
N ILE A 284 4.49 9.18 -19.33
CA ILE A 284 3.43 10.11 -19.68
C ILE A 284 2.40 10.14 -18.56
N PHE A 285 2.02 11.34 -18.15
CA PHE A 285 0.92 11.62 -17.21
C PHE A 285 -0.14 12.47 -17.92
N ASP A 286 -1.41 12.12 -17.73
CA ASP A 286 -2.55 12.83 -18.32
C ASP A 286 -3.76 12.76 -17.37
N LEU A 287 -4.32 13.91 -17.02
CA LEU A 287 -5.55 14.04 -16.25
C LEU A 287 -6.48 15.00 -16.97
N GLU A 288 -7.59 14.49 -17.46
CA GLU A 288 -8.62 15.26 -18.17
C GLU A 288 -9.88 15.37 -17.30
N LEU A 289 -10.41 16.58 -17.12
CA LEU A 289 -11.61 16.90 -16.36
C LEU A 289 -12.58 17.68 -17.26
N VAL A 290 -13.78 17.16 -17.46
CA VAL A 290 -14.90 17.79 -18.14
C VAL A 290 -15.91 18.26 -17.10
N ILE A 291 -16.31 19.52 -17.20
CA ILE A 291 -17.29 20.12 -16.29
C ILE A 291 -18.68 19.82 -16.82
N GLU A 292 -19.43 19.03 -16.06
CA GLU A 292 -20.78 18.60 -16.43
C GLU A 292 -21.82 19.64 -16.03
N ASN A 293 -21.65 20.23 -14.85
CA ASN A 293 -22.65 21.10 -14.25
C ASN A 293 -22.04 22.06 -13.23
N ILE A 294 -22.47 23.32 -13.28
CA ILE A 294 -22.24 24.31 -12.25
C ILE A 294 -23.57 25.00 -11.95
N SER A 295 -23.99 24.99 -10.69
CA SER A 295 -25.22 25.65 -10.24
C SER A 295 -24.94 26.57 -9.06
N ASN A 296 -25.47 27.79 -9.14
CA ASN A 296 -25.42 28.77 -8.05
C ASN A 296 -26.52 28.56 -7.00
N THR A 297 -27.36 27.53 -7.17
CA THR A 297 -28.39 27.19 -6.18
C THR A 297 -27.76 26.36 -5.07
N PRO A 298 -27.91 26.74 -3.79
CA PRO A 298 -27.45 25.93 -2.67
C PRO A 298 -27.93 24.48 -2.76
N SER A 299 -27.07 23.55 -2.35
CA SER A 299 -27.31 22.11 -2.45
C SER A 299 -27.23 21.42 -1.09
N GLU A 300 -27.92 20.29 -0.96
CA GLU A 300 -27.88 19.46 0.25
C GLU A 300 -26.50 18.79 0.39
N MET A 301 -25.96 18.77 1.60
CA MET A 301 -24.64 18.21 1.90
C MET A 301 -24.58 16.71 1.62
N ILE A 302 -23.41 16.22 1.21
CA ILE A 302 -23.13 14.79 1.03
C ILE A 302 -22.94 14.15 2.40
N GLU A 303 -23.64 13.05 2.66
CA GLU A 303 -23.45 12.25 3.88
C GLU A 303 -22.13 11.47 3.78
N ILE A 304 -21.31 11.57 4.83
CA ILE A 304 -20.08 10.79 4.94
C ILE A 304 -20.46 9.40 5.47
N PRO A 305 -20.02 8.31 4.83
CA PRO A 305 -20.36 6.96 5.28
C PRO A 305 -19.69 6.61 6.61
N ASP A 306 -20.43 5.90 7.47
CA ASP A 306 -19.86 5.23 8.63
C ASP A 306 -18.93 4.11 8.15
N THR A 307 -17.66 4.20 8.55
CA THR A 307 -16.59 3.30 8.09
C THR A 307 -15.67 2.98 9.24
N VAL A 308 -15.26 1.72 9.34
CA VAL A 308 -14.38 1.23 10.41
C VAL A 308 -12.97 0.93 9.92
N CYS A 309 -12.80 0.72 8.61
CA CYS A 309 -11.53 0.58 7.90
C CYS A 309 -11.55 1.45 6.64
N GLU A 310 -10.39 1.86 6.11
CA GLU A 310 -10.32 2.52 4.79
C GLU A 310 -10.62 1.53 3.64
N ASN A 311 -10.39 0.24 3.85
CA ASN A 311 -10.75 -0.81 2.90
C ASN A 311 -12.27 -1.11 2.97
N GLY A 312 -12.99 -0.68 1.94
CA GLY A 312 -14.40 -0.92 1.72
C GLY A 312 -14.79 -2.39 1.58
N ASN A 313 -13.91 -3.27 1.10
CA ASN A 313 -14.18 -4.71 1.08
C ASN A 313 -14.28 -5.28 2.51
N ILE A 314 -13.42 -4.81 3.42
CA ILE A 314 -13.46 -5.16 4.84
C ILE A 314 -14.72 -4.58 5.50
N ASN A 315 -15.04 -3.30 5.24
CA ASN A 315 -16.27 -2.67 5.73
C ASN A 315 -17.53 -3.44 5.28
N ASN A 316 -17.62 -3.80 4.00
CA ASN A 316 -18.76 -4.57 3.50
C ASN A 316 -18.93 -5.89 4.27
N LEU A 317 -17.82 -6.59 4.56
CA LEU A 317 -17.88 -7.84 5.30
C LEU A 317 -18.37 -7.65 6.75
N ILE A 318 -17.77 -6.71 7.49
CA ILE A 318 -18.04 -6.53 8.93
C ILE A 318 -19.32 -5.74 9.23
N LEU A 319 -19.77 -4.89 8.31
CA LEU A 319 -21.07 -4.21 8.38
C LEU A 319 -22.22 -5.07 7.84
N ASN A 320 -21.92 -6.31 7.41
CA ASN A 320 -22.88 -7.29 6.88
C ASN A 320 -23.53 -6.92 5.54
N ASP A 321 -22.88 -6.09 4.74
CA ASP A 321 -23.26 -5.76 3.36
C ASP A 321 -22.60 -6.69 2.32
N GLY A 322 -21.66 -7.54 2.74
CA GLY A 322 -20.91 -8.49 1.93
C GLY A 322 -21.03 -9.94 2.39
N GLU A 323 -20.66 -10.85 1.49
CA GLU A 323 -20.56 -12.29 1.76
C GLU A 323 -19.14 -12.78 1.41
N PHE A 324 -18.74 -13.91 1.99
CA PHE A 324 -17.47 -14.56 1.68
C PHE A 324 -17.65 -16.07 1.51
N LYS A 325 -16.76 -16.70 0.74
CA LYS A 325 -16.66 -18.16 0.61
C LYS A 325 -15.96 -18.72 1.83
N PHE A 326 -16.45 -19.82 2.39
CA PHE A 326 -15.88 -20.41 3.60
C PHE A 326 -15.70 -21.92 3.45
N GLY A 327 -14.56 -22.43 3.89
CA GLY A 327 -14.22 -23.86 3.89
C GLY A 327 -14.69 -24.58 5.16
N ASP A 328 -14.74 -25.90 5.09
CA ASP A 328 -15.06 -26.80 6.21
C ASP A 328 -13.82 -27.28 6.99
N THR A 329 -12.62 -26.89 6.54
CA THR A 329 -11.37 -27.32 7.16
C THR A 329 -11.18 -26.63 8.51
N VAL A 330 -10.97 -27.43 9.56
CA VAL A 330 -10.61 -26.97 10.89
C VAL A 330 -9.17 -27.38 11.18
N SER A 331 -8.41 -26.46 11.78
CA SER A 331 -7.04 -26.66 12.22
C SER A 331 -6.89 -26.23 13.68
N SER A 332 -5.86 -26.72 14.36
CA SER A 332 -5.49 -26.28 15.71
C SER A 332 -3.96 -26.20 15.78
N PRO A 333 -3.40 -25.12 16.33
CA PRO A 333 -1.95 -24.92 16.38
C PRO A 333 -1.24 -25.84 17.39
N PHE A 334 -1.97 -26.39 18.37
CA PHE A 334 -1.34 -27.14 19.47
C PHE A 334 -1.54 -28.65 19.37
N ASN A 335 -2.79 -29.10 19.13
CA ASN A 335 -3.10 -30.51 18.96
C ASN A 335 -4.51 -30.71 18.36
N MET A 336 -4.57 -31.35 17.18
CA MET A 336 -5.82 -31.71 16.52
C MET A 336 -6.65 -32.74 17.29
N GLU A 337 -6.04 -33.54 18.17
CA GLU A 337 -6.69 -34.53 19.03
C GLU A 337 -7.17 -33.96 20.38
N SER A 338 -7.04 -32.64 20.59
CA SER A 338 -7.58 -31.99 21.78
C SER A 338 -9.11 -31.98 21.80
N GLU A 339 -9.71 -31.97 22.99
CA GLU A 339 -11.16 -31.87 23.16
C GLU A 339 -11.71 -30.59 22.50
N ALA A 340 -10.99 -29.46 22.64
CA ALA A 340 -11.37 -28.20 22.02
C ALA A 340 -11.42 -28.30 20.50
N SER A 341 -10.39 -28.87 19.86
CA SER A 341 -10.34 -29.10 18.41
C SER A 341 -11.47 -30.01 17.93
N GLU A 342 -11.76 -31.10 18.65
CA GLU A 342 -12.86 -32.02 18.30
C GLU A 342 -14.23 -31.33 18.40
N VAL A 343 -14.49 -30.61 19.50
CA VAL A 343 -15.77 -29.92 19.73
C VAL A 343 -15.98 -28.81 18.71
N VAL A 344 -14.99 -27.94 18.52
CA VAL A 344 -15.06 -26.86 17.54
C VAL A 344 -15.18 -27.41 16.11
N GLY A 345 -14.47 -28.50 15.79
CA GLY A 345 -14.58 -29.21 14.52
C GLY A 345 -16.00 -29.68 14.22
N ASN A 346 -16.67 -30.27 15.21
CA ASN A 346 -18.06 -30.70 15.08
C ASN A 346 -19.02 -29.51 14.93
N ILE A 347 -18.86 -28.45 15.73
CA ILE A 347 -19.65 -27.21 15.63
C ILE A 347 -19.51 -26.61 14.23
N TRP A 348 -18.28 -26.43 13.74
CA TRP A 348 -18.02 -25.83 12.43
C TRP A 348 -18.62 -26.66 11.29
N THR A 349 -18.47 -27.98 11.35
CA THR A 349 -19.07 -28.91 10.36
C THR A 349 -20.60 -28.82 10.33
N GLU A 350 -21.23 -28.71 11.49
CA GLU A 350 -22.68 -28.50 11.58
C GLU A 350 -23.10 -27.13 11.04
N VAL A 351 -22.33 -26.07 11.33
CA VAL A 351 -22.58 -24.71 10.83
C VAL A 351 -22.52 -24.68 9.31
N THR A 352 -21.45 -25.23 8.72
CA THR A 352 -21.27 -25.26 7.28
C THR A 352 -22.36 -26.07 6.59
N THR A 353 -22.77 -27.19 7.19
CA THR A 353 -23.88 -28.01 6.68
C THR A 353 -25.24 -27.30 6.78
N ASN A 354 -25.48 -26.55 7.86
CA ASN A 354 -26.74 -25.84 8.10
C ASN A 354 -26.92 -24.67 7.12
N ILE A 355 -25.87 -23.87 6.92
CA ILE A 355 -25.88 -22.75 5.96
C ILE A 355 -26.17 -23.27 4.55
N GLY A 356 -25.52 -24.37 4.13
CA GLY A 356 -25.83 -25.08 2.90
C GLY A 356 -25.64 -24.27 1.61
N LYS A 357 -24.87 -23.17 1.68
CA LYS A 357 -24.51 -22.27 0.57
C LYS A 357 -22.99 -22.20 0.45
N GLU A 358 -22.50 -21.83 -0.73
CA GLU A 358 -21.07 -21.61 -0.99
C GLU A 358 -20.53 -20.29 -0.39
N THR A 359 -21.41 -19.31 -0.17
CA THR A 359 -21.10 -18.00 0.43
C THR A 359 -22.04 -17.70 1.59
N CYS A 360 -21.56 -16.90 2.55
CA CYS A 360 -22.40 -16.37 3.63
C CYS A 360 -21.86 -15.05 4.18
N SER A 361 -22.69 -14.33 4.91
CA SER A 361 -22.31 -13.15 5.69
C SER A 361 -21.78 -13.52 7.08
N VAL A 362 -21.03 -12.60 7.71
CA VAL A 362 -20.55 -12.76 9.10
C VAL A 362 -21.71 -13.03 10.06
N LYS A 363 -22.83 -12.31 9.89
CA LYS A 363 -24.05 -12.48 10.68
C LYS A 363 -24.74 -13.84 10.48
N GLU A 364 -24.73 -14.41 9.27
CA GLU A 364 -25.25 -15.76 9.05
C GLU A 364 -24.44 -16.81 9.82
N ILE A 365 -23.11 -16.71 9.82
CA ILE A 365 -22.24 -17.60 10.62
C ILE A 365 -22.49 -17.40 12.12
N GLN A 366 -22.54 -16.16 12.60
CA GLN A 366 -22.79 -15.86 14.01
C GLN A 366 -24.12 -16.46 14.49
N ASN A 367 -25.19 -16.31 13.69
CA ASN A 367 -26.50 -16.88 14.02
C ASN A 367 -26.47 -18.42 14.04
N ALA A 368 -25.82 -19.05 13.05
CA ALA A 368 -25.69 -20.49 13.01
C ALA A 368 -24.85 -21.04 14.18
N LEU A 369 -23.74 -20.37 14.53
CA LEU A 369 -22.93 -20.68 15.71
C LEU A 369 -23.75 -20.57 16.99
N ALA A 370 -24.51 -19.49 17.16
CA ALA A 370 -25.33 -19.27 18.35
C ALA A 370 -26.42 -20.34 18.54
N GLU A 371 -26.94 -20.93 17.46
CA GLU A 371 -27.87 -22.06 17.53
C GLU A 371 -27.15 -23.38 17.84
N ILE A 372 -26.09 -23.70 17.09
CA ILE A 372 -25.43 -25.00 17.13
C ILE A 372 -24.59 -25.18 18.41
N ALA A 373 -23.88 -24.13 18.84
CA ALA A 373 -22.99 -24.21 20.00
C ALA A 373 -23.76 -24.51 21.31
N GLN A 374 -25.07 -24.29 21.37
CA GLN A 374 -25.93 -24.69 22.49
C GLN A 374 -25.93 -26.20 22.72
N ASN A 375 -25.82 -27.00 21.66
CA ASN A 375 -25.72 -28.46 21.76
C ASN A 375 -24.42 -28.90 22.45
N TYR A 376 -23.43 -28.03 22.49
CA TYR A 376 -22.09 -28.23 23.07
C TYR A 376 -21.90 -27.44 24.39
N GLY A 377 -22.99 -26.90 24.94
CA GLY A 377 -23.01 -26.22 26.22
C GLY A 377 -22.48 -24.79 26.19
N CYS A 378 -22.49 -24.13 25.03
CA CYS A 378 -22.21 -22.70 24.91
C CYS A 378 -23.53 -21.94 24.70
N ASP A 379 -23.82 -20.95 25.55
CA ASP A 379 -25.08 -20.22 25.57
C ASP A 379 -25.06 -18.86 24.86
N ASP A 380 -23.87 -18.38 24.48
CA ASP A 380 -23.69 -17.08 23.82
C ASP A 380 -22.48 -17.12 22.85
N VAL A 381 -22.48 -16.20 21.87
CA VAL A 381 -21.42 -16.04 20.87
C VAL A 381 -21.06 -14.57 20.74
N ARG A 382 -19.79 -14.22 20.92
CA ARG A 382 -19.28 -12.86 20.64
C ARG A 382 -18.42 -12.86 19.39
N THR A 383 -18.67 -11.88 18.54
CA THR A 383 -17.93 -11.69 17.30
C THR A 383 -16.99 -10.50 17.41
N GLY A 384 -15.75 -10.68 17.00
CA GLY A 384 -14.78 -9.62 16.81
C GLY A 384 -14.04 -9.76 15.50
N TYR A 385 -13.26 -8.75 15.16
CA TYR A 385 -12.40 -8.75 13.98
C TYR A 385 -11.09 -8.06 14.25
N ALA A 386 -10.07 -8.41 13.46
CA ALA A 386 -8.83 -7.67 13.33
C ALA A 386 -8.55 -7.49 11.84
N ALA A 387 -8.49 -6.24 11.37
CA ALA A 387 -8.05 -5.95 10.02
C ALA A 387 -6.53 -6.11 9.95
N VAL A 388 -6.06 -6.99 9.08
CA VAL A 388 -4.62 -7.25 8.90
C VAL A 388 -4.18 -6.65 7.57
N GLY A 389 -3.05 -5.95 7.60
CA GLY A 389 -2.40 -5.41 6.41
C GLY A 389 -1.07 -6.13 6.24
N GLN A 390 -0.95 -7.04 5.28
CA GLN A 390 0.35 -7.61 4.93
C GLN A 390 1.28 -6.49 4.46
N ASP A 391 2.21 -6.07 5.33
CA ASP A 391 3.28 -5.15 4.96
C ASP A 391 4.49 -5.99 4.56
N ASP A 392 4.67 -6.19 3.25
CA ASP A 392 6.01 -6.48 2.77
C ASP A 392 6.84 -5.21 2.96
N LEU A 393 8.10 -5.37 3.39
CA LEU A 393 9.09 -4.30 3.70
C LEU A 393 9.36 -3.26 2.59
N ASN A 394 8.58 -3.25 1.50
CA ASN A 394 8.58 -2.26 0.43
C ASN A 394 7.23 -1.55 0.21
N GLY A 395 6.25 -1.76 1.10
CA GLY A 395 4.93 -1.13 1.09
C GLY A 395 4.06 -1.64 -0.06
N LYS A 396 2.89 -2.21 0.29
CA LYS A 396 1.64 -2.28 -0.51
C LYS A 396 0.61 -3.14 0.25
N TYR A 397 -0.65 -2.71 0.27
CA TYR A 397 -1.58 -2.81 1.40
C TYR A 397 -2.75 -3.85 1.26
N ASP A 398 -3.48 -4.10 2.38
CA ASP A 398 -4.96 -4.27 2.50
C ASP A 398 -5.68 -5.63 2.50
N THR A 399 -5.05 -6.81 2.46
CA THR A 399 -5.83 -8.03 2.16
C THR A 399 -5.85 -9.08 3.25
N GLY A 400 -6.52 -8.74 4.36
CA GLY A 400 -7.13 -9.75 5.20
C GLY A 400 -7.93 -9.18 6.35
N VAL A 401 -8.90 -9.95 6.82
CA VAL A 401 -9.54 -9.72 8.10
C VAL A 401 -9.61 -11.05 8.83
N LEU A 402 -9.12 -11.06 10.06
CA LEU A 402 -9.32 -12.19 10.95
C LEU A 402 -10.67 -11.97 11.64
N LEU A 403 -11.61 -12.88 11.45
CA LEU A 403 -12.83 -12.91 12.23
C LEU A 403 -12.61 -13.80 13.45
N LYS A 404 -13.04 -13.34 14.62
CA LYS A 404 -12.99 -14.11 15.86
C LYS A 404 -14.40 -14.36 16.38
N TYR A 405 -14.70 -15.62 16.66
CA TYR A 405 -15.91 -16.02 17.36
C TYR A 405 -15.54 -16.63 18.71
N GLU A 406 -15.96 -16.00 19.79
CA GLU A 406 -15.82 -16.51 21.15
C GLU A 406 -17.12 -17.22 21.51
N LEU A 407 -17.05 -18.52 21.81
CA LEU A 407 -18.19 -19.32 22.27
C LEU A 407 -18.18 -19.31 23.80
N LEU A 408 -19.24 -18.81 24.41
CA LEU A 408 -19.30 -18.61 25.85
C LEU A 408 -20.19 -19.63 26.54
N ALA A 409 -19.82 -20.01 27.76
CA ALA A 409 -20.64 -20.80 28.68
C ALA A 409 -20.74 -20.06 30.02
N GLU A 410 -21.96 -19.68 30.42
CA GLU A 410 -22.21 -18.93 31.66
C GLU A 410 -21.40 -17.62 31.74
N GLY A 411 -21.15 -16.99 30.59
CA GLY A 411 -20.41 -15.73 30.45
C GLY A 411 -18.88 -15.86 30.43
N ASN A 412 -18.32 -17.08 30.52
CA ASN A 412 -16.88 -17.32 30.33
C ASN A 412 -16.62 -17.84 28.91
N VAL A 413 -15.53 -17.40 28.29
CA VAL A 413 -15.10 -17.93 26.99
C VAL A 413 -14.68 -19.38 27.19
N LYS A 414 -15.33 -20.29 26.46
CA LYS A 414 -15.06 -21.73 26.52
C LYS A 414 -14.23 -22.20 25.33
N TYR A 415 -14.50 -21.64 24.15
CA TYR A 415 -13.75 -21.92 22.93
C TYR A 415 -13.62 -20.65 22.10
N VAL A 416 -12.56 -20.58 21.30
CA VAL A 416 -12.34 -19.48 20.35
C VAL A 416 -12.14 -20.06 18.95
N MET A 417 -12.79 -19.44 17.98
CA MET A 417 -12.64 -19.76 16.56
C MET A 417 -12.10 -18.54 15.84
N VAL A 418 -10.98 -18.69 15.13
CA VAL A 418 -10.41 -17.63 14.28
C VAL A 418 -10.54 -18.04 12.82
N VAL A 419 -11.17 -17.18 12.03
CA VAL A 419 -11.43 -17.40 10.60
C VAL A 419 -10.68 -16.33 9.81
N PRO A 420 -9.50 -16.64 9.24
CA PRO A 420 -8.79 -15.74 8.35
C PRO A 420 -9.53 -15.61 7.02
N VAL A 421 -9.98 -14.40 6.70
CA VAL A 421 -10.62 -14.07 5.43
C VAL A 421 -9.66 -13.21 4.61
N ILE A 422 -9.39 -13.63 3.38
CA ILE A 422 -8.60 -12.87 2.40
C ILE A 422 -9.49 -12.34 1.29
N PHE A 423 -9.03 -11.28 0.63
CA PHE A 423 -9.70 -10.68 -0.53
C PHE A 423 -8.80 -10.85 -1.76
N THR A 424 -9.26 -11.60 -2.76
CA THR A 424 -8.56 -11.83 -4.03
C THR A 424 -9.53 -11.54 -5.17
N ASP A 425 -9.15 -10.70 -6.13
CA ASP A 425 -9.99 -10.35 -7.29
C ASP A 425 -11.42 -9.90 -6.91
N ASN A 426 -11.56 -9.13 -5.83
CA ASN A 426 -12.85 -8.71 -5.23
C ASN A 426 -13.73 -9.85 -4.67
N GLU A 427 -13.21 -11.07 -4.55
CA GLU A 427 -13.85 -12.16 -3.83
C GLU A 427 -13.24 -12.31 -2.43
N ALA A 428 -14.10 -12.35 -1.42
CA ALA A 428 -13.71 -12.68 -0.06
C ALA A 428 -13.76 -14.20 0.13
N SER A 429 -12.71 -14.81 0.69
CA SER A 429 -12.69 -16.24 0.97
C SER A 429 -11.89 -16.62 2.20
N SER A 430 -12.25 -17.74 2.81
CA SER A 430 -11.52 -18.38 3.90
C SER A 430 -11.51 -19.88 3.68
N ASN A 431 -10.34 -20.50 3.78
CA ASN A 431 -10.19 -21.95 3.61
C ASN A 431 -10.14 -22.72 4.93
N THR A 432 -9.93 -22.04 6.05
CA THR A 432 -9.61 -22.68 7.32
C THR A 432 -10.25 -21.95 8.48
N CYS A 433 -10.73 -22.71 9.46
CA CYS A 433 -11.05 -22.23 10.79
C CYS A 433 -9.99 -22.73 11.77
N ILE A 434 -9.45 -21.84 12.60
CA ILE A 434 -8.47 -22.16 13.64
C ILE A 434 -9.23 -22.30 14.95
N ALA A 435 -9.15 -23.49 15.55
CA ALA A 435 -9.81 -23.86 16.80
C ALA A 435 -8.85 -23.72 17.99
N LEU A 436 -9.33 -23.06 19.04
CA LEU A 436 -8.60 -22.80 20.28
C LEU A 436 -9.49 -23.09 21.50
N ASP A 437 -8.84 -23.45 22.61
CA ASP A 437 -9.49 -23.45 23.92
C ASP A 437 -9.76 -22.00 24.37
N GLY A 438 -10.72 -21.79 25.27
CA GLY A 438 -11.03 -20.47 25.84
C GLY A 438 -9.93 -19.91 26.74
N GLU A 439 -9.02 -20.76 27.23
CA GLU A 439 -7.84 -20.34 28.00
C GLU A 439 -6.64 -19.98 27.10
N ASP A 440 -6.68 -20.34 25.82
CA ASP A 440 -5.61 -20.03 24.87
C ASP A 440 -5.63 -18.56 24.48
N TYR A 441 -4.46 -18.00 24.20
CA TYR A 441 -4.35 -16.63 23.70
C TYR A 441 -3.90 -16.58 22.26
N VAL A 442 -4.50 -15.64 21.51
CA VAL A 442 -4.11 -15.28 20.15
C VAL A 442 -3.78 -13.79 20.10
N LYS A 443 -2.56 -13.48 19.68
CA LYS A 443 -2.11 -12.13 19.35
C LYS A 443 -1.99 -12.01 17.84
N VAL A 444 -2.38 -10.86 17.30
CA VAL A 444 -2.38 -10.62 15.86
C VAL A 444 -1.45 -9.47 15.56
N GLY A 445 -0.47 -9.68 14.68
CA GLY A 445 0.38 -8.63 14.14
C GLY A 445 -0.28 -7.95 12.95
N TYR A 446 0.04 -6.67 12.72
CA TYR A 446 -0.41 -5.91 11.54
C TYR A 446 -0.16 -6.65 10.23
N GLU A 447 0.98 -7.32 10.12
CA GLU A 447 1.43 -8.08 8.95
C GLU A 447 0.66 -9.38 8.69
N GLY A 448 -0.39 -9.66 9.48
CA GLY A 448 -1.16 -10.90 9.39
C GLY A 448 -0.50 -12.07 10.11
N SER A 449 0.47 -11.82 11.00
CA SER A 449 0.98 -12.85 11.88
C SER A 449 -0.01 -13.16 13.00
N MET A 450 -0.05 -14.42 13.41
CA MET A 450 -0.90 -14.92 14.49
C MET A 450 -0.03 -15.70 15.46
N ASP A 451 0.15 -15.15 16.66
CA ASP A 451 0.90 -15.76 17.75
C ASP A 451 -0.08 -16.41 18.71
N PHE A 452 -0.12 -17.74 18.70
CA PHE A 452 -0.96 -18.57 19.55
C PHE A 452 -0.15 -19.13 20.70
N VAL A 453 -0.70 -19.11 21.90
CA VAL A 453 -0.05 -19.79 23.02
C VAL A 453 -1.05 -20.48 23.93
N HIS A 454 -0.61 -21.63 24.42
CA HIS A 454 -1.34 -22.53 25.28
C HIS A 454 -0.49 -22.89 26.50
N ASP A 455 -1.06 -22.75 27.70
CA ASP A 455 -0.45 -23.18 28.94
C ASP A 455 -0.83 -24.64 29.24
N CYS A 456 -0.01 -25.59 28.79
CA CYS A 456 -0.29 -27.02 28.93
C CYS A 456 -0.41 -27.47 30.40
N THR A 457 0.51 -27.02 31.24
CA THR A 457 0.56 -27.30 32.69
C THR A 457 1.29 -26.17 33.41
N PRO A 458 1.25 -26.09 34.77
CA PRO A 458 2.05 -25.12 35.50
C PRO A 458 3.56 -25.27 35.23
N GLY A 459 4.10 -24.40 34.36
CA GLY A 459 5.51 -24.41 33.96
C GLY A 459 5.80 -25.08 32.61
N CYS A 460 4.78 -25.55 31.89
CA CYS A 460 4.89 -26.00 30.50
C CYS A 460 4.01 -25.13 29.59
N GLN A 461 4.60 -24.54 28.56
CA GLN A 461 3.91 -23.66 27.62
C GLN A 461 4.24 -24.07 26.18
N TYR A 462 3.24 -24.02 25.31
CA TYR A 462 3.39 -24.16 23.86
C TYR A 462 3.06 -22.82 23.20
N HIS A 463 4.04 -22.21 22.53
CA HIS A 463 3.86 -21.08 21.62
C HIS A 463 4.01 -21.49 20.15
N ALA A 464 3.08 -21.08 19.28
CA ALA A 464 3.16 -21.25 17.84
C ALA A 464 2.87 -19.93 17.12
N LYS A 465 3.61 -19.63 16.05
CA LYS A 465 3.43 -18.42 15.25
C LYS A 465 3.17 -18.80 13.79
N TYR A 466 2.07 -18.28 13.27
CA TYR A 466 1.65 -18.44 11.89
C TYR A 466 1.65 -17.10 11.17
N ILE A 467 1.65 -17.15 9.85
CA ILE A 467 1.40 -15.99 8.99
C ILE A 467 0.30 -16.34 8.01
N LEU A 468 -0.67 -15.44 7.84
CA LEU A 468 -1.62 -15.51 6.74
C LEU A 468 -0.87 -15.17 5.45
N MET A 469 -0.91 -16.04 4.45
CA MET A 469 -0.30 -15.84 3.14
C MET A 469 -1.30 -15.20 2.17
N ALA A 470 -0.82 -14.57 1.09
CA ALA A 470 -1.65 -13.89 0.09
C ALA A 470 -2.65 -14.82 -0.63
N ASP A 471 -2.38 -16.13 -0.66
CA ASP A 471 -3.27 -17.15 -1.21
C ASP A 471 -4.33 -17.66 -0.20
N GLY A 472 -4.37 -17.08 1.00
CA GLY A 472 -5.31 -17.43 2.06
C GLY A 472 -4.91 -18.66 2.86
N THR A 473 -3.74 -19.24 2.60
CA THR A 473 -3.20 -20.31 3.43
C THR A 473 -2.60 -19.74 4.70
N VAL A 474 -2.72 -20.48 5.80
CA VAL A 474 -2.08 -20.14 7.06
C VAL A 474 -0.81 -20.98 7.15
N LYS A 475 0.34 -20.32 7.18
CA LYS A 475 1.65 -20.98 7.17
C LYS A 475 2.32 -20.87 8.53
N GLU A 476 2.75 -22.01 9.05
CA GLU A 476 3.51 -22.07 10.28
C GLU A 476 4.94 -21.58 10.05
N MET A 477 5.37 -20.62 10.88
CA MET A 477 6.69 -20.00 10.78
C MET A 477 7.61 -20.45 11.90
N TYR A 478 7.03 -20.75 13.07
CA TYR A 478 7.74 -20.98 14.30
C TYR A 478 6.86 -21.74 15.31
N GLU A 479 7.48 -22.65 16.05
CA GLU A 479 6.88 -23.28 17.22
C GLU A 479 7.90 -23.42 18.36
N GLU A 480 7.41 -23.39 19.59
CA GLU A 480 8.19 -23.52 20.81
C GLU A 480 7.39 -24.26 21.88
N ILE A 481 7.98 -25.34 22.41
CA ILE A 481 7.53 -26.01 23.63
C ILE A 481 8.56 -25.74 24.72
N LYS A 482 8.15 -25.06 25.78
CA LYS A 482 9.00 -24.68 26.91
C LYS A 482 8.57 -25.40 28.18
N GLN A 483 9.47 -26.19 28.76
CA GLN A 483 9.35 -26.71 30.12
C GLN A 483 10.31 -25.97 31.05
N GLY A 484 9.77 -25.39 32.12
CA GLY A 484 10.52 -24.59 33.09
C GLY A 484 11.59 -25.38 33.87
N LYS A 485 11.41 -26.70 34.05
CA LYS A 485 12.42 -27.61 34.61
C LYS A 485 12.44 -28.96 33.90
N ILE A 486 13.62 -29.41 33.50
CA ILE A 486 13.79 -30.73 32.87
C ILE A 486 13.31 -31.85 33.81
N SER A 487 13.50 -31.72 35.13
CA SER A 487 13.03 -32.72 36.11
C SER A 487 11.51 -32.93 36.11
N GLU A 488 10.73 -31.96 35.63
CA GLU A 488 9.27 -32.07 35.56
C GLU A 488 8.81 -32.95 34.39
N LEU A 489 9.72 -33.36 33.49
CA LEU A 489 9.46 -34.33 32.42
C LEU A 489 9.45 -35.79 32.91
N GLU A 490 9.69 -36.04 34.20
CA GLU A 490 9.35 -37.32 34.82
C GLU A 490 7.83 -37.54 34.89
N ASP A 491 7.04 -36.46 34.85
CA ASP A 491 5.58 -36.48 34.79
C ASP A 491 5.11 -36.75 33.35
N GLU A 492 4.30 -37.80 33.18
CA GLU A 492 3.80 -38.22 31.86
C GLU A 492 2.94 -37.16 31.18
N THR A 493 2.25 -36.29 31.93
CA THR A 493 1.44 -35.20 31.35
C THR A 493 2.34 -34.14 30.72
N ASN A 494 3.41 -33.73 31.40
CA ASN A 494 4.37 -32.77 30.83
C ASN A 494 5.14 -33.38 29.65
N LEU A 495 5.51 -34.65 29.75
CA LEU A 495 6.23 -35.37 28.70
C LEU A 495 5.37 -35.57 27.45
N ALA A 496 4.05 -35.75 27.61
CA ALA A 496 3.13 -35.96 26.49
C ALA A 496 3.01 -34.77 25.54
N VAL A 497 3.39 -33.55 25.96
CA VAL A 497 3.40 -32.35 25.10
C VAL A 497 4.48 -32.46 24.02
N PHE A 498 5.57 -33.21 24.28
CA PHE A 498 6.66 -33.39 23.32
C PHE A 498 6.37 -34.54 22.33
N PRO A 499 7.00 -34.53 21.12
CA PRO A 499 6.85 -35.59 20.12
C PRO A 499 7.20 -36.96 20.68
N GLU A 500 6.46 -38.00 20.27
CA GLU A 500 6.59 -39.35 20.83
C GLU A 500 8.01 -39.91 20.69
N GLU A 501 8.68 -39.62 19.58
CA GLU A 501 10.06 -40.01 19.28
C GLU A 501 11.09 -39.46 20.27
N ASP A 502 10.82 -38.31 20.89
CA ASP A 502 11.76 -37.63 21.78
C ASP A 502 11.54 -37.99 23.26
N ARG A 503 10.37 -38.56 23.61
CA ARG A 503 9.93 -38.75 25.01
C ARG A 503 10.86 -39.63 25.84
N GLU A 504 11.34 -40.74 25.29
CA GLU A 504 12.25 -41.63 26.05
C GLU A 504 13.57 -40.92 26.39
N THR A 505 14.09 -40.15 25.44
CA THR A 505 15.34 -39.39 25.60
C THR A 505 15.16 -38.26 26.61
N LEU A 506 14.08 -37.49 26.50
CA LEU A 506 13.74 -36.41 27.42
C LEU A 506 13.52 -36.91 28.85
N LYS A 507 12.85 -38.05 29.01
CA LYS A 507 12.70 -38.72 30.31
C LYS A 507 14.05 -39.15 30.89
N SER A 508 14.94 -39.69 30.05
CA SER A 508 16.31 -40.01 30.47
C SER A 508 17.09 -38.78 30.92
N MET A 509 16.93 -37.63 30.23
CA MET A 509 17.53 -36.36 30.66
C MET A 509 17.00 -35.91 32.02
N ALA A 510 15.68 -36.02 32.27
CA ALA A 510 15.07 -35.70 33.56
C ALA A 510 15.67 -36.50 34.73
N GLU A 511 15.90 -37.80 34.51
CA GLU A 511 16.41 -38.70 35.54
C GLU A 511 17.92 -38.57 35.80
N SER A 512 18.70 -38.19 34.78
CA SER A 512 20.17 -38.33 34.80
C SER A 512 20.97 -37.03 34.68
N LEU A 513 20.36 -35.94 34.23
CA LEU A 513 21.05 -34.67 34.05
C LEU A 513 21.21 -33.95 35.40
N ASP A 514 22.44 -33.57 35.73
CA ASP A 514 22.79 -32.98 37.03
C ASP A 514 22.16 -31.60 37.29
N ILE A 515 21.75 -30.92 36.22
CA ILE A 515 21.08 -29.61 36.25
C ILE A 515 19.55 -29.69 36.07
N ALA A 516 18.96 -30.88 36.02
CA ALA A 516 17.54 -31.05 35.65
C ALA A 516 16.55 -30.27 36.55
N GLN A 517 16.92 -30.04 37.82
CA GLN A 517 16.09 -29.31 38.79
C GLN A 517 16.21 -27.77 38.69
N ILE A 518 17.17 -27.25 37.93
CA ILE A 518 17.45 -25.80 37.85
C ILE A 518 17.43 -25.26 36.43
N ALA A 519 17.50 -26.13 35.43
CA ALA A 519 17.47 -25.77 34.01
C ALA A 519 16.14 -26.17 33.39
N GLY A 520 15.60 -25.29 32.55
CA GLY A 520 14.50 -25.62 31.65
C GLY A 520 15.01 -26.26 30.36
N ILE A 521 14.07 -26.74 29.55
CA ILE A 521 14.34 -27.19 28.19
C ILE A 521 13.29 -26.62 27.26
N ILE A 522 13.77 -26.20 26.09
CA ILE A 522 12.97 -25.63 25.02
C ILE A 522 13.18 -26.50 23.80
N ARG A 523 12.11 -27.06 23.25
CA ARG A 523 12.10 -27.55 21.87
C ARG A 523 11.62 -26.39 21.02
N PHE A 524 12.39 -25.97 20.03
CA PHE A 524 11.98 -24.90 19.14
C PHE A 524 12.12 -25.33 17.69
N GLY A 525 11.09 -25.05 16.89
CA GLY A 525 11.03 -25.25 15.46
C GLY A 525 11.05 -23.91 14.73
N ILE A 526 11.82 -23.82 13.66
CA ILE A 526 11.80 -22.65 12.77
C ILE A 526 11.67 -23.12 11.33
N SER A 527 10.79 -22.47 10.57
CA SER A 527 10.70 -22.68 9.13
C SER A 527 12.05 -22.36 8.49
N GLU A 528 12.60 -23.24 7.64
CA GLU A 528 13.79 -23.01 6.83
C GLU A 528 13.54 -23.48 5.39
N LYS A 529 14.09 -22.76 4.40
CA LYS A 529 14.11 -23.25 3.03
C LYS A 529 14.99 -24.49 2.97
N ASP A 530 14.44 -25.60 2.48
CA ASP A 530 15.21 -26.82 2.33
C ASP A 530 16.36 -26.58 1.33
N THR A 531 17.60 -26.74 1.78
CA THR A 531 18.81 -26.50 0.97
C THR A 531 19.64 -27.76 0.79
N GLU A 532 19.16 -28.91 1.29
CA GLU A 532 19.96 -30.14 1.35
C GLU A 532 20.28 -30.72 -0.04
N ASP A 533 19.52 -30.37 -1.08
CA ASP A 533 19.75 -30.79 -2.48
C ASP A 533 20.35 -29.71 -3.39
N VAL A 534 20.73 -28.54 -2.86
CA VAL A 534 21.30 -27.45 -3.66
C VAL A 534 22.82 -27.63 -3.79
N ASP A 535 23.29 -28.09 -4.96
CA ASP A 535 24.71 -28.15 -5.29
C ASP A 535 25.35 -26.76 -5.05
N PRO A 536 26.33 -26.63 -4.14
CA PRO A 536 27.01 -25.36 -3.85
C PRO A 536 27.77 -24.78 -5.05
N SER A 537 27.83 -25.48 -6.18
CA SER A 537 28.37 -24.97 -7.45
C SER A 537 27.50 -23.89 -8.12
N GLY A 538 26.27 -23.64 -7.66
CA GLY A 538 25.61 -22.33 -7.77
C GLY A 538 25.28 -21.85 -9.18
N ILE A 539 24.91 -22.73 -10.12
CA ILE A 539 24.36 -22.31 -11.43
C ILE A 539 22.88 -22.69 -11.52
N GLY A 540 22.10 -21.86 -10.83
CA GLY A 540 20.70 -21.55 -11.07
C GLY A 540 19.66 -22.53 -10.53
N VAL A 541 19.74 -22.75 -9.23
CA VAL A 541 18.56 -23.11 -8.43
C VAL A 541 17.67 -21.87 -8.32
N ASN A 542 16.39 -22.02 -8.64
CA ASN A 542 15.39 -21.01 -8.35
C ASN A 542 15.01 -21.15 -6.86
N TYR A 543 15.50 -20.25 -6.02
CA TYR A 543 15.27 -20.30 -4.56
C TYR A 543 13.81 -20.02 -4.17
N GLU A 544 12.95 -19.65 -5.12
CA GLU A 544 11.51 -19.44 -4.92
C GLU A 544 10.70 -20.75 -4.91
N GLU A 545 11.24 -21.86 -5.41
CA GLU A 545 10.53 -23.16 -5.49
C GLU A 545 10.86 -24.13 -4.33
N LEU A 546 11.76 -23.75 -3.41
CA LEU A 546 12.12 -24.60 -2.28
C LEU A 546 10.98 -24.58 -1.24
N GLU A 547 10.44 -25.76 -0.93
CA GLU A 547 9.47 -25.93 0.15
C GLU A 547 10.13 -25.55 1.48
N ASP A 548 9.44 -24.73 2.26
CA ASP A 548 9.85 -24.42 3.62
C ASP A 548 9.50 -25.60 4.53
N THR A 549 10.50 -26.12 5.24
CA THR A 549 10.33 -27.20 6.23
C THR A 549 10.68 -26.68 7.62
N ILE A 550 9.96 -27.12 8.65
CA ILE A 550 10.28 -26.75 10.03
C ILE A 550 11.43 -27.65 10.52
N LYS A 551 12.54 -27.02 10.91
CA LYS A 551 13.64 -27.72 11.57
C LYS A 551 13.58 -27.53 13.07
N TYR A 552 13.65 -28.64 13.78
CA TYR A 552 13.54 -28.69 15.23
C TYR A 552 14.90 -28.79 15.91
N HIS A 553 15.05 -28.03 16.98
CA HIS A 553 16.24 -27.98 17.80
C HIS A 553 15.85 -27.97 19.28
N TYR A 554 16.80 -28.30 20.14
CA TYR A 554 16.65 -28.24 21.59
C TYR A 554 17.58 -27.19 22.19
N VAL A 555 17.11 -26.49 23.21
CA VAL A 555 17.89 -25.53 23.98
C VAL A 555 17.71 -25.82 25.46
N ILE A 556 18.82 -25.88 26.20
CA ILE A 556 18.80 -25.87 27.65
C ILE A 556 18.68 -24.41 28.10
N ASP A 557 17.58 -24.05 28.75
CA ASP A 557 17.31 -22.69 29.26
C ASP A 557 18.15 -22.44 30.54
N TYR A 558 19.47 -22.55 30.38
CA TYR A 558 20.50 -22.34 31.39
C TYR A 558 21.87 -22.19 30.71
N ASP A 559 22.68 -21.21 31.14
CA ASP A 559 24.03 -21.04 30.57
C ASP A 559 24.99 -22.14 31.06
N ILE A 560 25.13 -23.18 30.24
CA ILE A 560 26.03 -24.32 30.48
C ILE A 560 27.31 -24.26 29.64
N GLY A 561 27.42 -23.28 28.73
CA GLY A 561 28.52 -23.12 27.77
C GLY A 561 28.61 -24.21 26.69
N ASP A 562 29.26 -23.86 25.57
CA ASP A 562 29.34 -24.69 24.34
C ASP A 562 29.87 -26.11 24.58
N LYS A 563 30.84 -26.26 25.50
CA LYS A 563 31.44 -27.57 25.78
C LYS A 563 30.40 -28.54 26.35
N LYS A 564 29.58 -28.09 27.30
CA LYS A 564 28.57 -28.93 27.94
C LYS A 564 27.40 -29.19 27.00
N VAL A 565 27.03 -28.22 26.16
CA VAL A 565 26.05 -28.42 25.06
C VAL A 565 26.49 -29.57 24.16
N ASN A 566 27.74 -29.58 23.70
CA ASN A 566 28.27 -30.66 22.85
C ASN A 566 28.29 -32.02 23.57
N GLU A 567 28.64 -32.06 24.86
CA GLU A 567 28.60 -33.29 25.66
C GLU A 567 27.17 -33.86 25.76
N ILE A 568 26.16 -33.00 25.99
CA ILE A 568 24.75 -33.43 26.06
C ILE A 568 24.25 -33.87 24.68
N LYS A 569 24.62 -33.14 23.61
CA LYS A 569 24.30 -33.49 22.23
C LYS A 569 24.79 -34.89 21.85
N GLU A 570 26.05 -35.20 22.15
CA GLU A 570 26.62 -36.54 21.93
C GLU A 570 25.95 -37.62 22.79
N GLN A 571 25.58 -37.29 24.02
CA GLN A 571 25.01 -38.25 24.98
C GLN A 571 23.57 -38.64 24.63
N TYR A 572 22.73 -37.69 24.25
CA TYR A 572 21.28 -37.89 24.09
C TYR A 572 20.82 -37.92 22.63
N SER A 573 21.71 -37.68 21.66
CA SER A 573 21.38 -37.69 20.22
C SER A 573 20.25 -36.74 19.82
N LEU A 574 20.02 -35.68 20.60
CA LEU A 574 19.13 -34.57 20.26
C LEU A 574 19.94 -33.46 19.60
N ASP A 575 19.33 -32.71 18.68
CA ASP A 575 19.98 -31.55 18.08
C ASP A 575 19.95 -30.34 19.02
N ILE A 576 20.86 -30.33 19.99
CA ILE A 576 20.95 -29.28 21.01
C ILE A 576 21.83 -28.13 20.50
N ILE A 577 21.34 -26.91 20.64
CA ILE A 577 22.06 -25.67 20.34
C ILE A 577 22.10 -24.73 21.55
N THR A 578 22.88 -23.66 21.45
CA THR A 578 22.98 -22.62 22.48
C THR A 578 21.83 -21.62 22.41
N GLN A 579 21.50 -20.99 23.53
CA GLN A 579 20.52 -19.88 23.57
C GLN A 579 20.90 -18.76 22.59
N LYS A 580 22.19 -18.43 22.49
CA LYS A 580 22.70 -17.43 21.55
C LYS A 580 22.43 -17.79 20.09
N GLU A 581 22.54 -19.07 19.72
CA GLU A 581 22.23 -19.53 18.36
C GLU A 581 20.73 -19.40 18.08
N LYS A 582 19.87 -19.81 19.01
CA LYS A 582 18.41 -19.60 18.93
C LYS A 582 18.08 -18.11 18.74
N ASP A 583 18.61 -17.23 19.58
CA ASP A 583 18.35 -15.78 19.50
C ASP A 583 18.79 -15.18 18.16
N ASN A 584 19.91 -15.65 17.61
CA ASN A 584 20.38 -15.24 16.29
C ASN A 584 19.44 -15.73 15.17
N MET A 585 18.89 -16.94 15.28
CA MET A 585 17.95 -17.51 14.30
C MET A 585 16.63 -16.74 14.29
N ILE A 586 16.05 -16.47 15.47
CA ILE A 586 14.83 -15.66 15.64
C ILE A 586 15.04 -14.24 15.09
N SER A 587 16.14 -13.59 15.49
CA SER A 587 16.45 -12.21 15.07
C SER A 587 16.66 -12.12 13.55
N LYS A 588 17.34 -13.09 12.95
CA LYS A 588 17.59 -13.12 11.50
C LYS A 588 16.28 -13.23 10.70
N LYS A 589 15.28 -13.92 11.26
CA LYS A 589 13.95 -14.10 10.63
C LYS A 589 12.91 -13.07 11.06
N LYS A 590 13.27 -12.09 11.91
CA LYS A 590 12.36 -11.07 12.46
C LYS A 590 11.13 -11.68 13.18
N LEU A 591 11.31 -12.80 13.88
CA LEU A 591 10.22 -13.48 14.59
C LEU A 591 9.97 -12.94 16.00
N ASN A 592 10.46 -11.74 16.32
CA ASN A 592 10.24 -11.14 17.64
C ASN A 592 8.77 -10.68 17.77
N VAL A 593 8.15 -10.95 18.92
CA VAL A 593 6.69 -10.95 19.11
C VAL A 593 6.10 -9.58 19.54
N GLU A 594 6.88 -8.51 19.74
CA GLU A 594 6.44 -7.47 20.68
C GLU A 594 6.20 -6.03 20.19
N GLU A 595 6.38 -5.67 18.91
CA GLU A 595 6.28 -4.23 18.55
C GLU A 595 4.96 -3.78 17.89
N ASP A 596 4.14 -4.67 17.30
CA ASP A 596 3.02 -4.23 16.43
C ASP A 596 1.71 -5.07 16.55
N GLU A 597 1.23 -5.32 17.78
CA GLU A 597 -0.04 -6.03 18.03
C GLU A 597 -1.28 -5.18 17.67
N ILE A 598 -2.24 -5.76 16.94
CA ILE A 598 -3.55 -5.16 16.66
C ILE A 598 -4.56 -5.58 17.74
N GLU A 599 -5.37 -4.63 18.21
CA GLU A 599 -6.49 -4.92 19.09
C GLU A 599 -7.67 -5.58 18.34
N TRP A 600 -8.25 -6.62 18.94
CA TRP A 600 -9.52 -7.18 18.46
C TRP A 600 -10.66 -6.18 18.66
N MET A 601 -11.30 -5.78 17.58
CA MET A 601 -12.46 -4.89 17.58
C MET A 601 -13.75 -5.71 17.68
N GLN A 602 -14.68 -5.32 18.54
CA GLN A 602 -15.97 -6.00 18.66
C GLN A 602 -16.90 -5.59 17.52
N ILE A 603 -17.57 -6.58 16.89
CA ILE A 603 -18.69 -6.31 15.98
C ILE A 603 -19.94 -6.19 16.86
N PHE A 604 -20.52 -4.98 16.93
CA PHE A 604 -21.75 -4.75 17.69
C PHE A 604 -22.96 -5.09 16.82
N ASP A 605 -23.88 -5.90 17.35
CA ASP A 605 -25.19 -6.09 16.76
C ASP A 605 -26.02 -4.80 16.97
N GLU A 606 -26.46 -4.18 15.87
CA GLU A 606 -27.56 -3.20 15.89
C GLU A 606 -28.92 -3.84 16.11
#